data_AF-A0A7Y1ZHS9-F1
#
_entry.id   AF-A0A7Y1ZHS9-F1
#
_cell.length_a   1.000
_cell.length_b   1.000
_cell.length_c   1.000
_cell.angle_alpha   90.00
_cell.angle_beta   90.00
_cell.angle_gamma   90.00
#
_symmetry.space_group_name_H-M   'P 1'
#
loop_
_entity.id
_entity.type
_entity.pdbx_description
1 polymer ?
#
loop_
_entity_poly.entity_id
_entity_poly.type
_entity_poly.pdbx_seq_one_letter_code
_entity_poly.pdbx_strand_id
1 'polypeptide(L)'
;AVLSLVGMVNIPIIYKSVDWWYSLHQPASIKFTGESTIDSSMLYPLLLMITAFYCLFACAMLMNMRAELLERESKTGWVRKLAGGGAQ
;
A
#
# COMPACT_ATOMS: atom_id res chain seq x y z
N ALA A 1 0.17 -15.19 -4.20
CA ALA A 1 1.48 -15.55 -3.65
C ALA A 1 2.61 -15.33 -4.67
N VAL A 2 2.59 -16.00 -5.83
CA VAL A 2 3.67 -15.88 -6.85
C VAL A 2 3.84 -14.45 -7.36
N LEU A 3 2.75 -13.77 -7.74
CA LEU A 3 2.83 -12.37 -8.21
C LEU A 3 3.40 -11.42 -7.15
N SER A 4 3.05 -11.61 -5.89
CA SER A 4 3.56 -10.83 -4.76
C SER A 4 5.07 -11.05 -4.54
N LEU A 5 5.53 -12.30 -4.67
CA LEU A 5 6.95 -12.65 -4.59
C LEU A 5 7.75 -12.06 -5.76
N VAL A 6 7.23 -12.19 -6.99
CA VAL A 6 7.83 -11.60 -8.20
C VAL A 6 7.91 -10.09 -8.05
N GLY A 7 6.84 -9.45 -7.59
CA GLY A 7 6.81 -8.01 -7.31
C GLY A 7 7.86 -7.59 -6.27
N MET A 8 7.99 -8.34 -5.17
CA MET A 8 9.01 -8.07 -4.14
C MET A 8 10.43 -8.11 -4.69
N VAL A 9 10.75 -9.09 -5.54
CA VAL A 9 12.07 -9.20 -6.20
C VAL A 9 12.26 -8.09 -7.24
N ASN A 10 11.19 -7.64 -7.88
CA ASN A 10 11.24 -6.63 -8.93
C ASN A 10 11.56 -5.22 -8.39
N ILE A 11 11.10 -4.85 -7.18
CA ILE A 11 11.39 -3.54 -6.57
C ILE A 11 12.90 -3.21 -6.48
N PRO A 12 13.76 -4.06 -5.88
CA PRO A 12 15.20 -3.77 -5.81
C PRO A 12 15.87 -3.77 -7.19
N ILE A 13 15.40 -4.61 -8.13
CA ILE A 13 15.89 -4.62 -9.51
C ILE A 13 15.63 -3.28 -10.19
N ILE A 14 14.39 -2.77 -10.11
CA ILE A 14 14.05 -1.46 -10.70
C ILE A 14 14.88 -0.35 -10.04
N TYR A 15 14.97 -0.34 -8.71
CA TYR A 15 15.72 0.69 -7.99
C TYR A 15 17.21 0.70 -8.35
N LYS A 16 17.84 -0.48 -8.44
CA LYS A 16 19.27 -0.60 -8.79
C LYS A 16 19.57 -0.56 -10.29
N SER A 17 18.55 -0.71 -11.14
CA SER A 17 18.73 -0.73 -12.60
C SER A 17 19.46 0.51 -13.12
N VAL A 18 19.23 1.67 -12.52
CA VAL A 18 19.83 2.95 -12.92
C VAL A 18 21.32 3.04 -12.57
N ASP A 19 21.73 2.40 -11.46
CA ASP A 19 23.15 2.27 -11.08
C ASP A 19 23.87 1.27 -12.01
N TRP A 20 23.20 0.17 -12.36
CA TRP A 20 23.78 -0.87 -13.22
C TRP A 20 23.98 -0.44 -14.67
N TRP A 21 23.05 0.38 -15.19
CA TRP A 21 23.08 0.83 -16.58
C TRP A 21 23.55 2.27 -16.76
N TYR A 22 24.07 2.90 -15.69
CA TYR A 22 24.55 4.29 -15.69
C TYR A 22 23.58 5.28 -16.37
N SER A 23 22.28 5.09 -16.20
CA SER A 23 21.25 5.84 -16.93
C SER A 23 20.81 7.13 -16.24
N LEU A 24 21.29 7.38 -15.01
CA LEU A 24 20.89 8.53 -14.21
C LEU A 24 21.85 9.72 -14.43
N HIS A 25 21.44 10.67 -15.26
CA HIS A 25 22.18 11.93 -15.43
C HIS A 25 21.95 12.90 -14.25
N GLN A 26 20.86 12.75 -13.50
CA GLN A 26 20.58 13.56 -12.33
C GLN A 26 20.41 12.69 -11.09
N PRO A 27 21.11 13.02 -9.98
CA PRO A 27 21.01 12.25 -8.75
C PRO A 27 19.61 12.38 -8.13
N ALA A 28 19.21 11.38 -7.34
CA ALA A 28 17.92 11.39 -6.66
C ALA A 28 17.77 12.60 -5.71
N SER A 29 16.65 13.31 -5.81
CA SER A 29 16.33 14.49 -4.99
C SER A 29 15.94 14.13 -3.55
N ILE A 30 15.46 12.91 -3.33
CA ILE A 30 15.07 12.37 -2.02
C ILE A 30 16.10 11.32 -1.64
N LYS A 31 16.88 11.60 -0.59
CA LYS A 31 17.85 10.67 -0.01
C LYS A 31 17.32 10.18 1.33
N PHE A 32 17.36 8.87 1.56
CA PHE A 32 16.99 8.26 2.85
C PHE A 32 18.04 8.49 3.94
N THR A 33 19.27 8.84 3.55
CA THR A 33 20.39 9.17 4.44
C THR A 33 21.03 10.49 4.00
N GLY A 34 21.04 11.48 4.89
CA GLY A 34 21.60 12.83 4.63
C GLY A 34 20.54 13.90 4.29
N GLU A 35 21.01 15.10 3.95
CA GLU A 35 20.12 16.22 3.59
C GLU A 35 19.47 15.99 2.21
N SER A 36 18.14 16.03 2.16
CA SER A 36 17.36 15.98 0.92
C SER A 36 17.33 17.37 0.28
N THR A 37 17.54 17.44 -1.03
CA THR A 37 17.56 18.69 -1.80
C THR A 37 16.17 19.09 -2.32
N ILE A 38 15.11 18.46 -1.84
CA ILE A 38 13.74 18.74 -2.28
C ILE A 38 13.20 20.01 -1.59
N ASP A 39 12.55 20.86 -2.37
CA ASP A 39 11.90 22.06 -1.83
C ASP A 39 10.67 21.68 -0.98
N SER A 40 10.44 22.41 0.10
CA SER A 40 9.31 22.18 1.01
C SER A 40 7.95 22.27 0.31
N SER A 41 7.83 23.13 -0.70
CA SER A 41 6.61 23.27 -1.51
C SER A 41 6.24 22.00 -2.28
N MET A 42 7.21 21.13 -2.56
CA MET A 42 7.00 19.84 -3.24
C MET A 42 6.94 18.67 -2.26
N LEU A 43 7.67 18.75 -1.13
CA LEU A 43 7.73 17.70 -0.14
C LEU A 43 6.40 17.47 0.57
N TYR A 44 5.72 18.53 1.01
CA TYR A 44 4.47 18.38 1.76
C TYR A 44 3.34 17.73 0.93
N PRO A 45 3.07 18.15 -0.33
CA PRO A 45 2.13 17.44 -1.18
C PRO A 45 2.49 15.97 -1.38
N LEU A 46 3.78 15.65 -1.55
CA LEU A 46 4.24 14.27 -1.71
C LEU A 46 3.93 13.42 -0.47
N LEU A 47 4.29 13.90 0.73
CA LEU A 47 4.03 13.18 1.99
C LEU A 47 2.54 13.02 2.28
N LEU A 48 1.74 14.05 1.96
CA LEU A 48 0.29 14.00 2.08
C LEU A 48 -0.28 12.91 1.17
N MET A 49 0.13 12.86 -0.10
CA MET A 49 -0.36 11.86 -1.05
C MET A 49 0.09 10.44 -0.69
N ILE A 50 1.33 10.26 -0.22
CA ILE A 50 1.81 8.97 0.30
C ILE A 50 0.90 8.50 1.44
N THR A 51 0.67 9.37 2.42
CA THR A 51 -0.14 9.04 3.60
C THR A 51 -1.58 8.73 3.20
N ALA A 52 -2.20 9.59 2.37
CA ALA A 52 -3.57 9.40 1.90
C ALA A 52 -3.74 8.08 1.13
N PHE A 53 -2.78 7.73 0.27
CA PHE A 53 -2.82 6.48 -0.48
C PHE A 53 -2.71 5.26 0.44
N TYR A 54 -1.82 5.28 1.43
CA TYR A 54 -1.74 4.19 2.42
C TYR A 54 -3.01 4.06 3.26
N CYS A 55 -3.62 5.17 3.68
CA CYS A 55 -4.90 5.15 4.38
C CYS A 55 -6.02 4.56 3.50
N LEU A 56 -6.07 4.96 2.22
CA LEU A 56 -7.02 4.41 1.25
C LEU A 56 -6.82 2.91 1.06
N PHE A 57 -5.57 2.47 0.87
CA PHE A 57 -5.22 1.06 0.76
C PHE A 57 -5.64 0.27 2.01
N ALA A 58 -5.33 0.78 3.20
CA ALA A 58 -5.71 0.14 4.47
C ALA A 58 -7.23 0.02 4.61
N CYS A 59 -7.97 1.09 4.27
CA CYS A 59 -9.44 1.09 4.30
C CYS A 59 -10.00 0.04 3.34
N ALA A 60 -9.53 0.02 2.09
CA ALA A 60 -9.93 -0.98 1.10
C ALA A 60 -9.58 -2.41 1.56
N MET A 61 -8.40 -2.61 2.14
CA MET A 61 -7.98 -3.91 2.66
C MET A 61 -8.87 -4.40 3.80
N LEU A 62 -9.21 -3.52 4.74
CA LEU A 62 -10.13 -3.85 5.84
C LEU A 62 -11.54 -4.16 5.33
N MET A 63 -12.04 -3.43 4.33
CA MET A 63 -13.33 -3.73 3.70
C MET A 63 -13.32 -5.10 3.01
N ASN A 64 -12.27 -5.43 2.27
CA ASN A 64 -12.10 -6.75 1.64
C ASN A 64 -12.01 -7.86 2.69
N MET A 65 -11.22 -7.67 3.75
CA MET A 65 -11.11 -8.64 4.84
C MET A 65 -12.46 -8.86 5.54
N ARG A 66 -13.24 -7.79 5.76
CA ARG A 66 -14.58 -7.90 6.33
C ARG A 66 -15.52 -8.70 5.43
N ALA A 67 -15.49 -8.47 4.11
CA ALA A 67 -16.30 -9.23 3.17
C ALA A 67 -15.93 -10.71 3.17
N GLU A 68 -14.63 -11.02 3.11
CA GLU A 68 -14.10 -12.39 3.17
C GLU A 68 -14.49 -13.10 4.47
N LEU A 69 -14.40 -12.41 5.62
CA LEU A 69 -14.82 -12.96 6.92
C LEU A 69 -16.32 -13.29 6.95
N LEU A 70 -17.17 -12.40 6.42
CA LEU A 70 -18.61 -12.65 6.37
C LEU A 70 -18.97 -13.82 5.45
N GLU A 71 -18.25 -13.99 4.34
CA GLU A 71 -18.44 -15.12 3.43
C GLU A 71 -18.02 -16.44 4.09
N ARG A 72 -16.83 -16.48 4.70
CA ARG A 72 -16.31 -17.66 5.41
C ARG A 72 -17.20 -18.07 6.59
N GLU A 73 -17.63 -17.09 7.40
CA GLU A 73 -18.43 -17.32 8.61
C GLU A 73 -19.94 -17.31 8.34
N SER A 74 -20.38 -17.29 7.09
CA SER A 74 -21.79 -17.17 6.68
C SER A 74 -22.73 -18.19 7.34
N LYS A 75 -22.23 -19.37 7.70
CA LYS A 75 -23.00 -20.45 8.34
C LYS A 75 -23.08 -20.33 9.86
N THR A 76 -22.32 -19.43 10.47
CA THR A 76 -22.35 -19.26 11.92
C THR A 76 -23.59 -18.50 12.37
N GLY A 77 -24.05 -18.81 13.58
CA GLY A 77 -25.25 -18.19 14.15
C GLY A 77 -25.14 -16.67 14.30
N TRP A 78 -23.94 -16.14 14.55
CA TRP A 78 -23.73 -14.70 14.72
C TRP A 78 -23.86 -13.95 13.38
N VAL A 79 -23.31 -14.46 12.27
CA VAL A 79 -23.48 -13.84 10.94
C VAL A 79 -24.93 -13.91 10.51
N ARG A 80 -25.60 -15.05 10.72
CA ARG A 80 -27.02 -15.20 10.39
C ARG A 80 -27.92 -14.25 11.21
N LYS A 81 -27.58 -13.99 12.48
CA LYS A 81 -28.23 -12.99 13.32
C LYS A 81 -27.92 -11.55 12.86
N LEU A 82 -26.70 -11.28 12.41
CA LEU A 82 -26.30 -9.97 11.87
C LEU A 82 -26.99 -9.66 10.53
N ALA A 83 -27.13 -10.67 9.66
CA ALA A 83 -27.74 -10.57 8.33
C ALA A 83 -29.27 -10.63 8.36
N GLY A 84 -29.86 -11.39 9.29
CA GLY A 84 -31.31 -11.45 9.49
C GLY A 84 -31.91 -10.20 10.15
N GLY A 85 -31.07 -9.20 10.45
CA GLY A 85 -31.46 -8.05 11.26
C GLY A 85 -31.49 -8.42 12.74
N GLY A 86 -31.14 -7.47 13.60
CA GLY A 86 -31.43 -7.56 15.02
C GLY A 86 -32.93 -7.73 15.26
N ALA A 87 -33.43 -8.96 15.18
CA ALA A 87 -34.76 -9.33 15.62
C ALA A 87 -34.74 -9.36 17.16
N GLN A 88 -34.81 -8.16 17.72
CA GLN A 88 -35.51 -7.84 18.96
C GLN A 88 -36.29 -6.55 18.70
#